data_AF-A0A8C5ER29-F1
#
_entry.id   AF-A0A8C5ER29-F1
#
_cell.length_a   1.000
_cell.length_b   1.000
_cell.length_c   1.000
_cell.angle_alpha   90.00
_cell.angle_beta   90.00
_cell.angle_gamma   90.00
#
_symmetry.space_group_name_H-M   'P 1'
#
loop_
_entity.id
_entity.type
_entity.pdbx_description
1 polymer ?
#
loop_
_entity_poly.entity_id
_entity_poly.type
_entity_poly.pdbx_seq_one_letter_code
_entity_poly.pdbx_strand_id
1 'polypeptide(L)'
;MSVIPALDWAVRFMGMGEKAVIKTDGRYAKGFRGNLYPEIPSKADLSLEVQLLEATDAPDLKLLSPTEKIALATCKKEQGNVLYRCRAYNYAILKYSTLIEMKVKCLNNMAASMLKLEHYAEALTCCSAVLMYQPKNVKALFHMGKVLALQDKYSEAIQTLRKALELEPRNKTHEAAKQAMDEKMLENPSSTQKHQAMDEKMLENPSSSQKHQAMDEKMLENPSSTHKHQAKSAWGLSWKWLLGATAVAIGGIALSVAIYARK
;
A
#
# COMPACT_ATOMS: atom_id res chain seq x y z
N MET A 1 8.31 -10.55 -20.45
CA MET A 1 7.00 -10.60 -21.16
C MET A 1 5.97 -9.92 -20.28
N SER A 2 5.21 -8.94 -20.76
CA SER A 2 4.09 -8.36 -20.00
C SER A 2 2.93 -9.36 -20.00
N VAL A 3 2.57 -9.88 -18.83
CA VAL A 3 1.47 -10.83 -18.69
C VAL A 3 0.15 -10.16 -19.07
N ILE A 4 -0.64 -10.86 -19.87
CA ILE A 4 -1.96 -10.45 -20.35
C ILE A 4 -2.93 -10.48 -19.15
N PRO A 5 -3.72 -9.42 -18.87
CA PRO A 5 -4.65 -9.40 -17.74
C PRO A 5 -5.61 -10.60 -17.67
N ALA A 6 -6.07 -11.12 -18.81
CA ALA A 6 -6.92 -12.32 -18.86
C ALA A 6 -6.23 -13.57 -18.28
N LEU A 7 -4.89 -13.65 -18.37
CA LEU A 7 -4.12 -14.77 -17.84
C LEU A 7 -4.07 -14.75 -16.31
N ASP A 8 -3.90 -13.57 -15.70
CA ASP A 8 -3.93 -13.36 -14.23
C ASP A 8 -5.22 -13.89 -13.57
N TRP A 9 -6.29 -14.00 -14.36
CA TRP A 9 -7.62 -14.44 -13.93
C TRP A 9 -7.81 -15.93 -14.20
N ALA A 10 -7.62 -16.34 -15.45
CA ALA A 10 -7.88 -17.71 -15.89
C ALA A 10 -7.05 -18.74 -15.11
N VAL A 11 -5.78 -18.42 -14.85
CA VAL A 11 -4.88 -19.33 -14.14
C VAL A 11 -5.36 -19.68 -12.73
N ARG A 12 -6.16 -18.82 -12.08
CA ARG A 12 -6.72 -19.11 -10.74
C ARG A 12 -7.73 -20.26 -10.74
N PHE A 13 -8.26 -20.58 -11.91
CA PHE A 13 -9.20 -21.67 -12.11
C PHE A 13 -8.53 -22.93 -12.67
N MET A 14 -7.22 -22.88 -12.94
CA MET A 14 -6.48 -24.00 -13.51
C MET A 14 -5.84 -24.85 -12.43
N GLY A 15 -5.92 -26.17 -12.59
CA GLY A 15 -5.14 -27.15 -11.84
C GLY A 15 -3.69 -27.23 -12.32
N MET A 16 -2.80 -27.70 -11.45
CA MET A 16 -1.39 -27.94 -11.80
C MET A 16 -1.28 -28.93 -12.98
N GLY A 17 -0.55 -28.55 -14.02
CA GLY A 17 -0.39 -29.32 -15.26
C GLY A 17 -1.54 -29.18 -16.27
N GLU A 18 -2.64 -28.53 -15.89
CA GLU A 18 -3.83 -28.37 -16.74
C GLU A 18 -3.53 -27.56 -18.00
N LYS A 19 -4.09 -28.01 -19.13
CA LYS A 19 -4.10 -27.29 -20.40
C LYS A 19 -5.49 -26.73 -20.64
N ALA A 20 -5.57 -25.42 -20.83
CA ALA A 20 -6.83 -24.71 -21.09
C ALA A 20 -6.70 -23.76 -22.28
N VAL A 21 -7.82 -23.51 -22.95
CA VAL A 21 -7.93 -22.48 -23.99
C VAL A 21 -8.64 -21.28 -23.41
N ILE A 22 -7.95 -20.14 -23.35
CA ILE A 22 -8.49 -18.89 -22.85
C ILE A 22 -8.89 -18.02 -24.02
N LYS A 23 -10.20 -17.75 -24.16
CA LYS A 23 -10.74 -16.79 -25.11
C LYS A 23 -10.99 -15.47 -24.39
N THR A 24 -10.45 -14.38 -24.90
CA THR A 24 -10.56 -13.07 -24.26
C THR A 24 -10.79 -11.95 -25.26
N ASP A 25 -11.62 -11.00 -24.86
CA ASP A 25 -11.79 -9.72 -25.55
C ASP A 25 -10.47 -8.93 -25.56
N GLY A 26 -10.20 -8.20 -26.64
CA GLY A 26 -8.96 -7.44 -26.82
C GLY A 26 -8.64 -6.41 -25.72
N ARG A 27 -9.64 -5.99 -24.93
CA ARG A 27 -9.45 -5.14 -23.74
C ARG A 27 -8.67 -5.82 -22.62
N TYR A 28 -8.81 -7.14 -22.48
CA TYR A 28 -8.13 -7.92 -21.43
C TYR A 28 -6.92 -8.71 -21.96
N ALA A 29 -6.65 -8.60 -23.27
CA ALA A 29 -5.44 -9.07 -23.93
C ALA A 29 -4.24 -8.15 -23.64
N LYS A 30 -4.05 -7.10 -24.44
CA LYS A 30 -2.89 -6.19 -24.30
C LYS A 30 -3.25 -4.71 -24.38
N GLY A 31 -4.55 -4.40 -24.40
CA GLY A 31 -5.06 -3.04 -24.47
C GLY A 31 -4.85 -2.38 -25.84
N PHE A 32 -5.00 -1.04 -25.87
CA PHE A 32 -5.04 -0.23 -27.10
C PHE A 32 -3.72 -0.12 -27.88
N ARG A 33 -2.60 -0.56 -27.31
CA ARG A 33 -1.31 -0.60 -28.00
C ARG A 33 -1.02 -2.05 -28.36
N GLY A 34 -1.24 -2.38 -29.63
CA GLY A 34 -0.82 -3.65 -30.21
C GLY A 34 0.68 -3.90 -29.98
N ASN A 35 1.11 -5.15 -30.11
CA ASN A 35 2.51 -5.52 -29.95
C ASN A 35 3.16 -5.73 -31.32
N LEU A 36 4.45 -5.42 -31.45
CA LEU A 36 5.22 -5.72 -32.66
C LEU A 36 5.60 -7.20 -32.77
N TYR A 37 5.51 -7.98 -31.68
CA TYR A 37 5.78 -9.41 -31.73
C TYR A 37 5.12 -10.24 -30.61
N PRO A 38 4.29 -11.25 -30.94
CA PRO A 38 3.63 -11.40 -32.25
C PRO A 38 2.80 -10.15 -32.58
N GLU A 39 2.63 -9.84 -33.87
CA GLU A 39 1.80 -8.72 -34.34
C GLU A 39 0.34 -8.96 -33.94
N ILE A 40 -0.07 -8.33 -32.84
CA ILE A 40 -1.44 -8.40 -32.36
C ILE A 40 -2.07 -7.02 -32.60
N PRO A 41 -3.09 -6.91 -33.46
CA PRO A 41 -3.79 -5.66 -33.70
C PRO A 41 -4.36 -5.06 -32.42
N SER A 42 -4.49 -3.73 -32.40
CA SER A 42 -5.15 -3.03 -31.28
C SER A 42 -6.57 -3.55 -31.11
N LYS A 43 -6.93 -3.97 -29.87
CA LYS A 43 -8.22 -4.57 -29.51
C LYS A 43 -8.57 -5.91 -30.18
N ALA A 44 -7.60 -6.63 -30.74
CA ALA A 44 -7.87 -7.97 -31.24
C ALA A 44 -8.24 -8.92 -30.09
N ASP A 45 -9.34 -9.66 -30.27
CA ASP A 45 -9.68 -10.78 -29.41
C ASP A 45 -8.61 -11.86 -29.53
N LEU A 46 -8.27 -12.50 -28.42
CA LEU A 46 -7.23 -13.52 -28.37
C LEU A 46 -7.80 -14.87 -27.93
N SER A 47 -7.30 -15.92 -28.56
CA SER A 47 -7.43 -17.30 -28.11
C SER A 47 -6.04 -17.82 -27.75
N LEU A 48 -5.81 -18.10 -26.47
CA LEU A 48 -4.52 -18.51 -25.94
C LEU A 48 -4.61 -19.96 -25.46
N GLU A 49 -3.77 -20.84 -26.00
CA GLU A 49 -3.52 -22.15 -25.41
C GLU A 49 -2.52 -21.98 -24.27
N VAL A 50 -2.94 -22.33 -23.06
CA VAL A 50 -2.18 -22.11 -21.82
C VAL A 50 -2.05 -23.41 -21.08
N GLN A 51 -0.84 -23.71 -20.61
CA GLN A 51 -0.57 -24.79 -19.68
C GLN A 51 -0.03 -24.23 -18.38
N LEU A 52 -0.63 -24.62 -17.25
CA LEU A 52 -0.11 -24.29 -15.93
C LEU A 52 1.01 -25.26 -15.56
N LEU A 53 2.28 -24.84 -15.70
CA LEU A 53 3.42 -25.72 -15.41
C LEU A 53 3.80 -25.74 -13.94
N GLU A 54 3.65 -24.61 -13.24
CA GLU A 54 4.03 -24.48 -11.84
C GLU A 54 3.20 -23.35 -11.19
N ALA A 55 2.82 -23.56 -9.92
CA ALA A 55 2.20 -22.55 -9.09
C ALA A 55 2.87 -22.57 -7.71
N THR A 56 3.39 -21.41 -7.29
CA THR A 56 4.02 -21.22 -5.99
C THR A 56 3.23 -20.24 -5.14
N ASP A 57 3.27 -20.43 -3.82
CA ASP A 57 2.63 -19.53 -2.88
C ASP A 57 3.18 -18.10 -3.00
N ALA A 58 2.35 -17.13 -2.63
CA ALA A 58 2.80 -15.75 -2.56
C ALA A 58 3.98 -15.64 -1.55
N PRO A 59 5.05 -14.91 -1.91
CA PRO A 59 6.20 -14.79 -1.02
C PRO A 59 5.77 -14.14 0.30
N ASP A 60 6.24 -14.70 1.42
CA ASP A 60 6.04 -14.05 2.72
C ASP A 60 6.82 -12.73 2.74
N LEU A 61 6.09 -11.63 2.83
CA LEU A 61 6.65 -10.28 2.93
C LEU A 61 7.67 -10.14 4.07
N LYS A 62 7.60 -10.97 5.11
CA LYS A 62 8.58 -10.94 6.21
C LYS A 62 9.95 -11.47 5.79
N LEU A 63 9.97 -12.47 4.90
CA LEU A 63 11.18 -13.18 4.47
C LEU A 63 11.88 -12.49 3.30
N LEU A 64 11.19 -11.60 2.58
CA LEU A 64 11.77 -10.84 1.47
C LEU A 64 12.80 -9.81 1.94
N SER A 65 13.92 -9.76 1.24
CA SER A 65 14.93 -8.70 1.35
C SER A 65 14.35 -7.33 0.96
N PRO A 66 14.96 -6.22 1.38
CA PRO A 66 14.50 -4.88 1.01
C PRO A 66 14.43 -4.65 -0.50
N THR A 67 15.40 -5.17 -1.25
CA THR A 67 15.45 -5.08 -2.71
C THR A 67 14.29 -5.84 -3.35
N GLU A 68 13.99 -7.04 -2.86
CA GLU A 68 12.85 -7.83 -3.33
C GLU A 68 11.51 -7.16 -3.02
N LYS A 69 11.36 -6.54 -1.84
CA LYS A 69 10.16 -5.77 -1.49
C LYS A 69 9.93 -4.60 -2.44
N ILE A 70 10.99 -3.87 -2.78
CA ILE A 70 10.94 -2.75 -3.73
C ILE A 70 10.60 -3.25 -5.14
N ALA A 71 11.22 -4.35 -5.57
CA ALA A 71 10.93 -4.97 -6.86
C ALA A 71 9.46 -5.43 -6.94
N LEU A 72 8.95 -6.06 -5.89
CA LEU A 72 7.56 -6.49 -5.77
C LEU A 72 6.59 -5.30 -5.86
N ALA A 73 6.86 -4.24 -5.09
CA ALA A 73 6.03 -3.03 -5.11
C ALA A 73 6.08 -2.35 -6.49
N THR A 74 7.25 -2.27 -7.11
CA THR A 74 7.42 -1.70 -8.45
C THR A 74 6.65 -2.52 -9.50
N CYS A 75 6.76 -3.85 -9.44
CA CYS A 75 6.03 -4.76 -10.31
C CYS A 75 4.51 -4.55 -10.20
N LYS A 76 3.97 -4.56 -8.97
CA LYS A 76 2.53 -4.32 -8.71
C LYS A 76 2.06 -2.94 -9.21
N LYS A 77 2.89 -1.91 -9.03
CA LYS A 77 2.61 -0.55 -9.54
C LYS A 77 2.54 -0.55 -11.06
N GLU A 78 3.50 -1.18 -11.74
CA GLU A 78 3.47 -1.23 -13.21
C GLU A 78 2.32 -2.07 -13.76
N GLN A 79 1.93 -3.16 -13.09
CA GLN A 79 0.69 -3.89 -13.43
C GLN A 79 -0.54 -2.98 -13.34
N GLY A 80 -0.67 -2.19 -12.27
CA GLY A 80 -1.73 -1.20 -12.13
C GLY A 80 -1.70 -0.17 -13.27
N ASN A 81 -0.51 0.34 -13.63
CA ASN A 81 -0.34 1.31 -14.72
C ASN A 81 -0.74 0.73 -16.08
N VAL A 82 -0.44 -0.54 -16.34
CA VAL A 82 -0.85 -1.24 -17.56
C VAL A 82 -2.38 -1.35 -17.60
N LEU A 83 -3.01 -1.78 -16.50
CA LEU A 83 -4.48 -1.88 -16.41
C LEU A 83 -5.18 -0.54 -16.58
N TYR A 84 -4.61 0.53 -16.01
CA TYR A 84 -5.10 1.89 -16.18
C TYR A 84 -5.06 2.31 -17.66
N ARG A 85 -3.94 2.06 -18.36
CA ARG A 85 -3.83 2.32 -19.81
C ARG A 85 -4.78 1.47 -20.65
N CYS A 86 -5.15 0.29 -20.17
CA CYS A 86 -6.15 -0.58 -20.80
C CYS A 86 -7.61 -0.15 -20.49
N ARG A 87 -7.81 0.94 -19.73
CA ARG A 87 -9.12 1.41 -19.24
C ARG A 87 -9.85 0.41 -18.33
N ALA A 88 -9.10 -0.55 -17.77
CA ALA A 88 -9.59 -1.53 -16.83
C ALA A 88 -9.48 -0.98 -15.39
N TYR A 89 -10.19 0.11 -15.11
CA TYR A 89 -9.97 0.93 -13.91
C TYR A 89 -10.24 0.18 -12.61
N ASN A 90 -11.29 -0.64 -12.54
CA ASN A 90 -11.59 -1.45 -11.36
C ASN A 90 -10.42 -2.39 -10.98
N TYR A 91 -9.75 -2.96 -11.98
CA TYR A 91 -8.59 -3.83 -11.76
C TYR A 91 -7.32 -3.04 -11.44
N ALA A 92 -7.14 -1.86 -12.03
CA ALA A 92 -6.06 -0.96 -11.65
C ALA A 92 -6.19 -0.53 -10.19
N ILE A 93 -7.39 -0.14 -9.75
CA ILE A 93 -7.71 0.18 -8.35
C ILE A 93 -7.34 -1.00 -7.45
N LEU A 94 -7.77 -2.22 -7.77
CA LEU A 94 -7.43 -3.41 -6.99
C LEU A 94 -5.91 -3.58 -6.85
N LYS A 95 -5.15 -3.46 -7.94
CA LYS A 95 -3.68 -3.59 -7.89
C LYS A 95 -3.04 -2.48 -7.05
N TYR A 96 -3.47 -1.22 -7.17
CA TYR A 96 -2.95 -0.13 -6.34
C TYR A 96 -3.33 -0.29 -4.86
N SER A 97 -4.54 -0.77 -4.55
CA SER A 97 -4.95 -1.05 -3.17
C SER A 97 -4.03 -2.06 -2.50
N THR A 98 -3.55 -3.09 -3.22
CA THR A 98 -2.56 -4.03 -2.65
C THR A 98 -1.24 -3.36 -2.26
N LEU A 99 -0.83 -2.28 -2.93
CA LEU A 99 0.35 -1.49 -2.54
C LEU A 99 0.10 -0.71 -1.25
N ILE A 100 -1.08 -0.13 -1.11
CA ILE A 100 -1.49 0.58 0.10
C ILE A 100 -1.51 -0.39 1.28
N GLU A 101 -2.05 -1.59 1.10
CA GLU A 101 -2.03 -2.64 2.14
C GLU A 101 -0.60 -3.05 2.53
N MET A 102 0.30 -3.22 1.56
CA MET A 102 1.71 -3.49 1.84
C MET A 102 2.36 -2.36 2.63
N LYS A 103 2.11 -1.10 2.23
CA LYS A 103 2.62 0.09 2.93
C LYS A 103 2.11 0.14 4.37
N VAL A 104 0.81 -0.08 4.59
CA VAL A 104 0.21 -0.11 5.93
C VAL A 104 0.84 -1.18 6.81
N LYS A 105 1.07 -2.40 6.29
CA LYS A 105 1.74 -3.47 7.03
C LYS A 105 3.16 -3.08 7.43
N CYS A 106 3.94 -2.50 6.50
CA CYS A 106 5.29 -2.03 6.78
C CYS A 106 5.32 -0.92 7.83
N LEU A 107 4.45 0.09 7.72
CA LEU A 107 4.36 1.18 8.70
C LEU A 107 3.94 0.69 10.09
N ASN A 108 3.02 -0.28 10.18
CA ASN A 108 2.66 -0.89 11.46
C ASN A 108 3.83 -1.62 12.12
N ASN A 109 4.61 -2.38 11.35
CA ASN A 109 5.81 -3.03 11.86
C ASN A 109 6.89 -2.01 12.25
N MET A 110 7.05 -0.94 11.46
CA MET A 110 7.98 0.15 11.77
C MET A 110 7.59 0.86 13.07
N ALA A 111 6.31 1.16 13.28
CA ALA A 111 5.82 1.73 14.55
C ALA A 111 6.13 0.82 15.74
N ALA A 112 5.93 -0.50 15.60
CA ALA A 112 6.26 -1.46 16.65
C ALA A 112 7.76 -1.49 16.97
N SER A 113 8.62 -1.45 15.93
CA SER A 113 10.08 -1.40 16.10
C SER A 113 10.53 -0.09 16.75
N MET A 114 10.00 1.06 16.30
CA MET A 114 10.32 2.37 16.88
C MET A 114 9.87 2.47 18.34
N LEU A 115 8.74 1.87 18.70
CA LEU A 115 8.29 1.77 20.10
C LEU A 115 9.31 0.98 20.95
N LYS A 116 9.85 -0.13 20.42
CA LYS A 116 10.88 -0.91 21.11
C LYS A 116 12.22 -0.19 21.24
N LEU A 117 12.50 0.75 20.34
CA LEU A 117 13.68 1.63 20.40
C LEU A 117 13.42 2.92 21.18
N GLU A 118 12.22 3.11 21.74
CA GLU A 118 11.81 4.32 22.46
C GLU A 118 11.80 5.60 21.59
N HIS A 119 11.77 5.45 20.27
CA HIS A 119 11.65 6.53 19.30
C HIS A 119 10.16 6.93 19.13
N TYR A 120 9.63 7.60 20.14
CA TYR A 120 8.19 7.84 20.27
C TYR A 120 7.60 8.77 19.19
N ALA A 121 8.32 9.82 18.78
CA ALA A 121 7.82 10.78 17.78
C ALA A 121 7.65 10.12 16.39
N GLU A 122 8.64 9.31 15.99
CA GLU A 122 8.63 8.56 14.75
C GLU A 122 7.58 7.46 14.78
N ALA A 123 7.41 6.78 15.92
CA ALA A 123 6.36 5.79 16.11
C ALA A 123 4.95 6.40 15.93
N LEU A 124 4.69 7.58 16.48
CA LEU A 124 3.44 8.31 16.27
C LEU A 124 3.24 8.69 14.80
N THR A 125 4.29 9.17 14.13
CA THR A 125 4.21 9.50 12.70
C THR A 125 3.84 8.27 11.86
N CYS A 126 4.40 7.11 12.18
CA CYS A 126 4.04 5.84 11.53
C CYS A 126 2.59 5.47 11.78
N CYS A 127 2.11 5.57 13.03
CA CYS A 127 0.74 5.25 13.40
C CYS A 127 -0.26 6.18 12.70
N SER A 128 -0.02 7.50 12.73
CA SER A 128 -0.84 8.49 12.04
C SER A 128 -0.91 8.22 10.54
N ALA A 129 0.22 7.90 9.91
CA ALA A 129 0.24 7.54 8.49
C ALA A 129 -0.60 6.29 8.19
N VAL A 130 -0.58 5.27 9.04
CA VAL A 130 -1.47 4.10 8.89
C VAL A 130 -2.94 4.50 9.02
N LEU A 131 -3.27 5.31 10.04
CA LEU A 131 -4.65 5.73 10.31
C LEU A 131 -5.22 6.65 9.22
N MET A 132 -4.39 7.39 8.49
CA MET A 132 -4.82 8.13 7.29
C MET A 132 -5.32 7.19 6.18
N TYR A 133 -4.67 6.04 5.97
CA TYR A 133 -5.10 5.07 4.96
C TYR A 133 -6.19 4.13 5.48
N GLN A 134 -6.13 3.77 6.76
CA GLN A 134 -7.03 2.83 7.42
C GLN A 134 -7.42 3.36 8.80
N PRO A 135 -8.46 4.23 8.88
CA PRO A 135 -8.88 4.84 10.14
C PRO A 135 -9.30 3.84 11.23
N LYS A 136 -9.71 2.63 10.82
CA LYS A 136 -10.10 1.52 11.69
C LYS A 136 -8.99 0.46 11.86
N ASN A 137 -7.72 0.82 11.67
CA ASN A 137 -6.61 -0.11 11.84
C ASN A 137 -6.32 -0.34 13.33
N VAL A 138 -6.77 -1.47 13.85
CA VAL A 138 -6.67 -1.81 15.28
C VAL A 138 -5.22 -1.82 15.79
N LYS A 139 -4.28 -2.35 15.00
CA LYS A 139 -2.85 -2.41 15.39
C LYS A 139 -2.23 -1.03 15.51
N ALA A 140 -2.54 -0.12 14.58
CA ALA A 140 -2.04 1.25 14.64
C ALA A 140 -2.63 2.02 15.83
N LEU A 141 -3.94 1.87 16.10
CA LEU A 141 -4.57 2.45 17.29
C LEU A 141 -3.91 1.93 18.57
N PHE A 142 -3.69 0.62 18.67
CA PHE A 142 -3.03 0.02 19.83
C PHE A 142 -1.60 0.53 20.03
N HIS A 143 -0.78 0.54 18.98
CA HIS A 143 0.59 1.07 19.07
C HIS A 143 0.59 2.55 19.43
N MET A 144 -0.29 3.36 18.83
CA MET A 144 -0.44 4.79 19.15
C MET A 144 -0.80 5.00 20.62
N GLY A 145 -1.79 4.26 21.14
CA GLY A 145 -2.17 4.32 22.55
C GLY A 145 -1.00 3.98 23.48
N LYS A 146 -0.21 2.95 23.16
CA LYS A 146 0.99 2.62 23.94
C LYS A 146 2.05 3.71 23.91
N VAL A 147 2.30 4.33 22.75
CA VAL A 147 3.27 5.41 22.63
C VAL A 147 2.82 6.64 23.43
N LEU A 148 1.54 7.02 23.34
CA LEU A 148 0.98 8.12 24.12
C LEU A 148 1.12 7.89 25.63
N ALA A 149 0.87 6.67 26.10
CA ALA A 149 1.06 6.33 27.51
C ALA A 149 2.52 6.40 27.97
N LEU A 150 3.48 6.05 27.09
CA LEU A 150 4.91 6.20 27.37
C LEU A 150 5.37 7.67 27.38
N GLN A 151 4.56 8.57 26.81
CA GLN A 151 4.74 10.02 26.88
C GLN A 151 3.92 10.67 28.01
N ASP A 152 3.40 9.87 28.96
CA ASP A 152 2.53 10.31 30.07
C ASP A 152 1.20 10.97 29.65
N LYS A 153 0.81 10.83 28.38
CA LYS A 153 -0.46 11.31 27.83
C LYS A 153 -1.57 10.28 28.01
N TYR A 154 -1.86 9.96 29.27
CA TYR A 154 -2.77 8.87 29.63
C TYR A 154 -4.20 9.09 29.10
N SER A 155 -4.73 10.31 29.15
CA SER A 155 -6.08 10.66 28.67
C SER A 155 -6.26 10.33 27.17
N GLU A 156 -5.35 10.80 26.33
CA GLU A 156 -5.34 10.53 24.88
C GLU A 156 -5.12 9.03 24.58
N ALA A 157 -4.24 8.38 25.35
CA ALA A 157 -3.95 6.96 25.22
C ALA A 157 -5.19 6.10 25.49
N ILE A 158 -5.92 6.37 26.57
CA ILE A 158 -7.15 5.69 26.94
C ILE A 158 -8.23 5.89 25.87
N GLN A 159 -8.41 7.11 25.37
CA GLN A 159 -9.36 7.38 24.28
C GLN A 159 -9.00 6.60 23.01
N THR A 160 -7.72 6.54 22.67
CA THR A 160 -7.23 5.80 21.51
C THR A 160 -7.46 4.29 21.67
N LEU A 161 -7.20 3.74 22.85
CA LEU A 161 -7.47 2.33 23.15
C LEU A 161 -8.97 2.00 23.18
N ARG A 162 -9.84 2.93 23.60
CA ARG A 162 -11.30 2.76 23.47
C ARG A 162 -11.71 2.55 22.02
N LYS A 163 -11.19 3.35 21.09
CA LYS A 163 -11.43 3.15 19.64
C LYS A 163 -10.95 1.77 19.16
N ALA A 164 -9.82 1.28 19.66
CA ALA A 164 -9.35 -0.07 19.34
C ALA A 164 -10.27 -1.17 19.92
N LEU A 165 -10.79 -0.97 21.13
CA LEU A 165 -11.73 -1.88 21.80
C LEU A 165 -13.14 -1.84 21.20
N GLU A 166 -13.58 -0.73 20.63
CA GLU A 166 -14.84 -0.67 19.87
C GLU A 166 -14.79 -1.58 18.63
N LEU A 167 -13.61 -1.72 18.02
CA LEU A 167 -13.39 -2.59 16.86
C LEU A 167 -13.14 -4.05 17.26
N GLU A 168 -12.44 -4.29 18.37
CA GLU A 168 -12.19 -5.62 18.92
C GLU A 168 -12.52 -5.70 20.42
N PRO A 169 -13.81 -5.84 20.79
CA PRO A 169 -14.25 -5.74 22.20
C PRO A 169 -13.73 -6.85 23.11
N ARG A 170 -13.32 -7.99 22.54
CA ARG A 170 -12.84 -9.17 23.27
C ARG A 170 -11.31 -9.26 23.32
N ASN A 171 -10.61 -8.21 22.91
CA ASN A 171 -9.16 -8.21 22.89
C ASN A 171 -8.60 -7.92 24.29
N LYS A 172 -8.29 -8.99 25.03
CA LYS A 172 -7.73 -8.93 26.39
C LYS A 172 -6.47 -8.08 26.50
N THR A 173 -5.65 -8.02 25.44
CA THR A 173 -4.41 -7.23 25.47
C THR A 173 -4.69 -5.72 25.45
N HIS A 174 -5.72 -5.29 24.71
CA HIS A 174 -6.13 -3.89 24.68
C HIS A 174 -6.83 -3.49 25.97
N GLU A 175 -7.65 -4.39 26.52
CA GLU A 175 -8.34 -4.18 27.80
C GLU A 175 -7.34 -4.02 28.95
N ALA A 176 -6.38 -4.94 29.08
CA ALA A 176 -5.33 -4.85 30.09
C ALA A 176 -4.46 -3.59 29.92
N ALA A 177 -4.13 -3.22 28.67
CA ALA A 177 -3.38 -1.99 28.41
C ALA A 177 -4.16 -0.74 28.82
N LYS A 178 -5.48 -0.70 28.59
CA LYS A 178 -6.34 0.41 29.00
C LYS A 178 -6.46 0.48 30.52
N GLN A 179 -6.69 -0.64 31.20
CA GLN A 179 -6.77 -0.70 32.67
C GLN A 179 -5.48 -0.20 33.32
N ALA A 180 -4.32 -0.64 32.84
CA ALA A 180 -3.02 -0.17 33.33
C ALA A 180 -2.82 1.36 33.12
N MET A 181 -3.40 1.93 32.06
CA MET A 181 -3.36 3.37 31.83
C MET A 181 -4.35 4.13 32.73
N ASP A 182 -5.54 3.58 32.96
CA ASP A 182 -6.53 4.12 33.89
C ASP A 182 -5.96 4.16 35.32
N GLU A 183 -5.26 3.11 35.77
CA GLU A 183 -4.56 3.04 37.07
C GLU A 183 -3.47 4.11 37.19
N LYS A 184 -2.57 4.20 36.21
CA LYS A 184 -1.49 5.21 36.21
C LYS A 184 -2.01 6.65 36.19
N MET A 185 -3.15 6.89 35.55
CA MET A 185 -3.79 8.20 35.54
C MET A 185 -4.32 8.58 36.93
N LEU A 186 -4.83 7.61 37.70
CA LEU A 186 -5.27 7.81 39.08
C LEU A 186 -4.09 8.04 40.04
N GLU A 187 -2.97 7.35 39.83
CA GLU A 187 -1.74 7.51 40.62
C GLU A 187 -1.04 8.85 40.37
N ASN A 188 -1.22 9.46 39.19
CA ASN A 188 -0.54 10.69 38.82
C ASN A 188 -1.50 11.79 38.31
N PRO A 189 -2.36 12.38 39.18
CA PRO A 189 -3.33 13.41 38.78
C PRO A 189 -2.68 14.70 38.24
N SER A 190 -1.42 14.95 38.65
CA SER A 190 -0.68 16.17 38.30
C SER A 190 -0.20 16.21 36.84
N SER A 191 0.09 15.06 36.21
CA SER A 191 0.39 14.99 34.77
C SER A 191 -0.87 15.23 33.93
N THR A 192 -2.01 14.74 34.41
CA THR A 192 -3.33 14.93 33.79
C THR A 192 -3.72 16.42 33.73
N GLN A 193 -3.52 17.17 34.82
CA GLN A 193 -3.78 18.62 34.84
C GLN A 193 -2.85 19.42 33.91
N LYS A 194 -1.58 19.02 33.76
CA LYS A 194 -0.63 19.69 32.86
C LYS A 194 -1.00 19.51 31.39
N HIS A 195 -1.46 18.33 31.00
CA HIS A 195 -1.94 18.08 29.63
C HIS A 195 -3.25 18.81 29.35
N GLN A 196 -4.22 18.75 30.27
CA GLN A 196 -5.47 19.52 30.16
C GLN A 196 -5.20 21.03 30.02
N ALA A 197 -4.29 21.59 30.82
CA ALA A 197 -3.91 23.00 30.75
C ALA A 197 -3.10 23.36 29.48
N MET A 198 -2.35 22.41 28.88
CA MET A 198 -1.69 22.62 27.58
C MET A 198 -2.71 22.60 26.43
N ASP A 199 -3.65 21.67 26.45
CA ASP A 199 -4.69 21.54 25.43
C ASP A 199 -5.64 22.74 25.45
N GLU A 200 -5.99 23.22 26.65
CA GLU A 200 -6.78 24.45 26.86
C GLU A 200 -6.03 25.69 26.34
N LYS A 201 -4.73 25.80 26.62
CA LYS A 201 -3.87 26.86 26.04
C LYS A 201 -3.70 26.77 24.52
N MET A 202 -3.77 25.57 23.93
CA MET A 202 -3.75 25.40 22.48
C MET A 202 -5.09 25.78 21.83
N LEU A 203 -6.21 25.54 22.50
CA LEU A 203 -7.54 25.97 22.07
C LEU A 203 -7.73 27.49 22.19
N GLU A 204 -7.10 28.12 23.18
CA GLU A 204 -7.12 29.58 23.38
C GLU A 204 -6.23 30.36 22.40
N ASN A 205 -5.39 29.69 21.60
CA ASN A 205 -4.50 30.34 20.64
C ASN A 205 -4.79 29.90 19.19
N PRO A 206 -5.73 30.56 18.47
CA PRO A 206 -6.19 30.15 17.13
C PRO A 206 -5.14 30.26 16.02
N SER A 207 -3.96 30.81 16.33
CA SER A 207 -2.93 31.18 15.34
C SER A 207 -2.17 30.00 14.72
N SER A 208 -2.28 28.79 15.27
CA SER A 208 -1.66 27.56 14.72
C SER A 208 -2.58 26.80 13.75
N SER A 209 -3.90 26.81 14.01
CA SER A 209 -4.91 26.13 13.16
C SER A 209 -5.19 26.90 11.86
N GLN A 210 -5.02 28.22 11.86
CA GLN A 210 -5.18 29.05 10.66
C GLN A 210 -4.09 28.83 9.59
N LYS A 211 -2.90 28.34 9.96
CA LYS A 211 -1.82 28.08 8.99
C LYS A 211 -2.07 26.83 8.13
N HIS A 212 -2.74 25.82 8.67
CA HIS A 212 -3.13 24.64 7.90
C HIS A 212 -4.38 24.90 7.05
N GLN A 213 -5.38 25.62 7.58
CA GLN A 213 -6.57 25.98 6.82
C GLN A 213 -6.26 26.94 5.65
N ALA A 214 -5.35 27.91 5.83
CA ALA A 214 -4.93 28.81 4.75
C ALA A 214 -4.08 28.14 3.64
N MET A 215 -3.51 26.95 3.88
CA MET A 215 -2.83 26.15 2.86
C MET A 215 -3.81 25.32 2.03
N ASP A 216 -4.86 24.79 2.66
CA ASP A 216 -5.90 24.01 1.97
C ASP A 216 -6.87 24.90 1.19
N GLU A 217 -7.17 26.11 1.68
CA GLU A 217 -8.08 27.07 1.03
C GLU A 217 -7.44 27.73 -0.21
N LYS A 218 -6.11 27.88 -0.25
CA LYS A 218 -5.38 28.35 -1.44
C LYS A 218 -5.29 27.35 -2.58
N MET A 219 -5.70 26.10 -2.40
CA MET A 219 -5.71 25.09 -3.47
C MET A 219 -7.04 25.00 -4.24
N LEU A 220 -8.09 25.70 -3.81
CA LEU A 220 -9.43 25.59 -4.40
C LEU A 220 -9.92 26.84 -5.15
N GLU A 221 -9.13 27.92 -5.21
CA GLU A 221 -9.49 29.09 -6.02
C GLU A 221 -8.53 29.34 -7.20
N ASN A 222 -9.15 29.18 -8.38
CA ASN A 222 -8.86 29.72 -9.70
C ASN A 222 -8.10 28.85 -10.74
N PRO A 223 -8.69 28.69 -11.96
CA PRO A 223 -8.16 27.87 -13.04
C PRO A 223 -7.21 28.66 -13.94
N SER A 224 -6.38 27.91 -14.68
CA SER A 224 -5.60 28.32 -15.85
C SER A 224 -4.47 29.35 -15.62
N SER A 225 -3.24 28.85 -15.50
CA SER A 225 -2.10 29.46 -16.18
C SER A 225 -1.09 28.39 -16.60
N THR A 226 -0.88 28.32 -17.90
CA THR A 226 0.14 27.50 -18.55
C THR A 226 1.53 28.04 -18.22
N HIS A 227 2.36 27.24 -17.57
CA HIS A 227 3.81 27.43 -17.61
C HIS A 227 4.51 26.16 -18.09
N LYS A 228 4.99 26.23 -19.34
CA LYS A 228 5.95 25.28 -19.92
C LYS A 228 7.24 25.35 -19.11
N HIS A 229 7.58 24.27 -18.42
CA HIS A 229 8.97 24.01 -18.04
C HIS A 229 9.54 22.91 -18.93
N GLN A 230 10.34 23.34 -19.91
CA GLN A 230 11.30 22.49 -20.60
C GLN A 230 12.37 22.07 -19.60
N ALA A 231 12.38 20.78 -19.22
CA ALA A 231 13.52 20.15 -18.60
C ALA A 231 14.26 19.34 -19.68
N LYS A 232 15.48 19.81 -20.00
CA LYS A 232 16.39 19.18 -20.96
C LYS A 232 16.81 17.81 -20.42
N SER A 233 16.46 16.75 -21.15
CA SER A 233 16.93 15.39 -20.90
C SER A 233 18.37 15.24 -21.40
N ALA A 234 19.29 14.84 -20.51
CA ALA A 234 20.66 14.55 -20.90
C ALA A 234 21.29 13.49 -19.99
N TRP A 235 20.89 12.22 -20.12
CA TRP A 235 21.76 11.06 -19.82
C TRP A 235 21.36 9.94 -20.78
N GLY A 236 22.13 9.81 -21.87
CA GLY A 236 22.01 8.71 -22.81
C GLY A 236 22.79 7.51 -22.32
N LEU A 237 22.13 6.34 -22.27
CA LEU A 237 22.80 5.05 -22.32
C LEU A 237 22.14 4.16 -23.38
N SER A 238 22.99 3.61 -24.23
CA SER A 238 22.72 2.87 -25.47
C SER A 238 22.09 1.49 -25.22
N TRP A 239 21.05 1.15 -25.98
CA TRP A 239 20.25 -0.10 -25.90
C TRP A 239 20.83 -1.26 -26.72
N LYS A 240 22.15 -1.45 -26.72
CA LYS A 240 22.77 -2.63 -27.35
C LYS A 240 23.40 -3.49 -26.26
N TRP A 241 23.01 -4.77 -26.25
CA TRP A 241 23.45 -5.88 -25.39
C TRP A 241 22.67 -6.10 -24.08
N LEU A 242 21.72 -7.04 -24.11
CA LEU A 242 21.58 -8.14 -23.14
C LEU A 242 20.42 -9.07 -23.56
N LEU A 243 20.71 -9.95 -24.52
CA LEU A 243 20.11 -11.28 -24.57
C LEU A 243 20.76 -12.08 -23.45
N GLY A 244 19.97 -12.58 -22.51
CA GLY A 244 20.47 -13.40 -21.41
C GLY A 244 19.33 -13.71 -20.45
N ALA A 245 18.89 -14.96 -20.45
CA ALA A 245 17.84 -15.45 -19.57
C ALA A 245 18.25 -15.29 -18.10
N THR A 246 17.48 -14.51 -17.33
CA THR A 246 17.32 -14.71 -15.89
C THR A 246 15.88 -14.37 -15.51
N ALA A 247 15.11 -15.43 -15.27
CA ALA A 247 13.83 -15.33 -14.58
C ALA A 247 14.11 -14.97 -13.12
N VAL A 248 13.87 -13.71 -12.76
CA VAL A 248 13.77 -13.31 -11.36
C VAL A 248 12.33 -12.86 -11.14
N ALA A 249 11.48 -13.85 -10.87
CA ALA A 249 10.10 -13.65 -10.49
C ALA A 249 10.03 -13.25 -9.01
N ILE A 250 10.22 -11.96 -8.73
CA ILE A 250 9.89 -11.42 -7.41
C ILE A 250 8.44 -10.92 -7.47
N GLY A 251 7.52 -11.83 -7.15
CA GLY A 251 6.15 -11.47 -6.78
C GLY A 251 5.06 -12.40 -7.24
N GLY A 252 4.71 -13.35 -6.38
CA GLY A 252 3.39 -13.97 -6.27
C GLY A 252 2.95 -14.75 -7.49
N ILE A 253 3.26 -16.06 -7.46
CA ILE A 253 3.13 -17.06 -8.51
C ILE A 253 4.15 -16.87 -9.63
N ALA A 254 5.26 -17.62 -9.55
CA ALA A 254 6.14 -17.83 -10.69
C ALA A 254 5.40 -18.71 -11.71
N LEU A 255 4.64 -18.07 -12.60
CA LEU A 255 3.90 -18.73 -13.66
C LEU A 255 4.80 -18.93 -14.86
N SER A 256 5.36 -20.13 -14.97
CA SER A 256 5.94 -20.62 -16.22
C SER A 256 4.79 -20.98 -17.16
N VAL A 257 4.33 -20.01 -17.96
CA VAL A 257 3.29 -20.24 -18.97
C VAL A 257 3.95 -20.36 -20.35
N ALA A 258 3.87 -21.54 -20.94
CA ALA A 258 4.15 -21.72 -22.36
C ALA A 258 2.95 -21.16 -23.15
N ILE A 259 3.15 -20.05 -23.86
CA ILE A 259 2.14 -19.44 -24.73
C ILE A 259 2.45 -19.86 -26.17
N TYR A 260 1.57 -20.64 -26.77
CA TYR A 260 1.61 -20.92 -28.21
C TYR A 260 0.57 -20.03 -28.90
N ALA A 261 1.04 -19.16 -29.80
CA ALA A 261 0.16 -18.41 -30.69
C ALA A 261 -0.04 -19.22 -31.98
N ARG A 262 -1.28 -19.60 -32.29
CA ARG A 262 -1.64 -20.10 -33.63
C ARG A 262 -1.95 -18.90 -34.54
N LYS A 263 -1.40 -18.93 -35.76
CA LYS A 263 -1.75 -18.05 -36.88
C LYS A 263 -3.14 -18.34 -37.38
#